data_AF-A0A1G7FX51-F1
#
_entry.id   AF-A0A1G7FX51-F1
#
_cell.length_a   1.000
_cell.length_b   1.000
_cell.length_c   1.000
_cell.angle_alpha   90.00
_cell.angle_beta   90.00
_cell.angle_gamma   90.00
#
_symmetry.space_group_name_H-M   'P 1'
#
loop_
_entity.id
_entity.type
_entity.pdbx_description
1 polymer ?
#
loop_
_entity_poly.entity_id
_entity_poly.type
_entity_poly.pdbx_seq_one_letter_code
_entity_poly.pdbx_strand_id
1 'polypeptide(L)'
;EDKAGAEQLWLHAQKDQLTEVENDEDKWVGNDRRKTVDRDETNVIHRDRTETVDRDEKITVHGWRTEEVDGDETITIHSNRTERVDHNEKISIGDNRTEDVGINETVSIGKNRSKTIGKSEKDDIGSNWTIQVGQMKTETVGMVAMQNVGMAKMMNIGVAYSVNVGMLRNDLVGMNWSRSVGKDDSLNVGGDRTAQVSGGDTLQVGKALAVKAQQITLEADQEITLRCGASTVRLTPALIEVLSTLDKLNC
;
A
#
# COMPACT_ATOMS: atom_id res chain seq x y z
N GLU A 1 -1.98 69.67 40.08
CA GLU A 1 -0.66 70.15 40.51
C GLU A 1 0.34 69.11 40.03
N ASP A 2 1.18 69.47 39.06
CA ASP A 2 2.08 68.55 38.38
C ASP A 2 3.29 68.26 39.29
N LYS A 3 3.37 67.04 39.82
CA LYS A 3 4.55 66.60 40.59
C LYS A 3 5.56 66.05 39.61
N ALA A 4 6.79 66.57 39.68
CA ALA A 4 7.91 66.08 38.88
C ALA A 4 8.04 64.54 39.01
N GLY A 5 7.93 63.82 37.90
CA GLY A 5 7.97 62.36 37.82
C GLY A 5 6.64 61.64 38.07
N ALA A 6 5.52 62.36 38.18
CA ALA A 6 4.17 61.82 38.29
C ALA A 6 3.17 62.60 37.40
N GLU A 7 3.66 63.17 36.31
CA GLU A 7 2.87 63.94 35.35
C GLU A 7 1.80 63.04 34.72
N GLN A 8 0.55 63.54 34.68
CA GLN A 8 -0.58 62.80 34.10
C GLN A 8 -1.44 63.72 33.26
N LEU A 9 -1.73 63.27 32.04
CA LEU A 9 -2.79 63.82 31.21
C LEU A 9 -3.99 62.85 31.22
N TRP A 10 -5.18 63.34 31.55
CA TRP A 10 -6.42 62.57 31.52
C TRP A 10 -7.45 63.27 30.62
N LEU A 11 -7.95 62.53 29.62
CA LEU A 11 -8.97 62.98 28.68
C LEU A 11 -10.18 62.07 28.84
N HIS A 12 -11.37 62.67 28.95
CA HIS A 12 -12.64 61.94 29.10
C HIS A 12 -13.73 62.61 28.28
N ALA A 13 -14.47 61.80 27.53
CA ALA A 13 -15.67 62.22 26.82
C ALA A 13 -16.84 61.32 27.27
N GLN A 14 -18.01 61.92 27.50
CA GLN A 14 -19.22 61.19 27.93
C GLN A 14 -19.96 60.49 26.77
N LYS A 15 -19.66 60.88 25.53
CA LYS A 15 -20.31 60.36 24.34
C LYS A 15 -19.28 60.00 23.27
N ASP A 16 -18.71 61.02 22.63
CA ASP A 16 -17.84 60.84 21.47
C ASP A 16 -16.51 61.59 21.68
N GLN A 17 -15.40 60.92 21.37
CA GLN A 17 -14.08 61.55 21.18
C GLN A 17 -13.62 61.21 19.77
N LEU A 18 -13.36 62.23 18.95
CA LEU A 18 -12.83 62.08 17.60
C LEU A 18 -11.38 62.59 17.57
N THR A 19 -10.54 61.95 16.77
CA THR A 19 -9.17 62.39 16.53
C THR A 19 -8.91 62.23 15.05
N GLU A 20 -8.52 63.32 14.40
CA GLU A 20 -8.26 63.38 12.96
C GLU A 20 -6.87 63.99 12.76
N VAL A 21 -6.08 63.34 11.92
CA VAL A 21 -4.73 63.77 11.55
C VAL A 21 -4.65 63.68 10.03
N GLU A 22 -4.50 64.81 9.35
CA GLU A 22 -4.60 64.88 7.88
C GLU A 22 -3.32 64.50 7.13
N ASN A 23 -2.17 64.44 7.83
CA ASN A 23 -0.88 64.10 7.22
C ASN A 23 -0.23 62.89 7.91
N ASP A 24 0.52 63.12 9.00
CA ASP A 24 1.29 62.08 9.68
C ASP A 24 0.99 62.08 11.19
N GLU A 25 0.72 60.90 11.75
CA GLU A 25 0.71 60.65 13.21
C GLU A 25 1.87 59.71 13.53
N ASP A 26 2.72 60.10 14.48
CA ASP A 26 3.67 59.17 15.12
C ASP A 26 3.30 59.02 16.59
N LYS A 27 3.44 57.81 17.11
CA LYS A 27 3.04 57.49 18.48
C LYS A 27 4.01 56.52 19.12
N TRP A 28 4.64 56.98 20.19
CA TRP A 28 5.58 56.21 20.98
C TRP A 28 5.12 56.04 22.43
N VAL A 29 5.33 54.86 23.00
CA VAL A 29 5.08 54.55 24.41
C VAL A 29 6.35 53.95 24.97
N GLY A 30 6.99 54.61 25.95
CA GLY A 30 8.30 54.21 26.46
C GLY A 30 8.32 53.01 27.41
N ASN A 31 7.16 52.55 27.86
CA ASN A 31 7.02 51.38 28.72
C ASN A 31 5.82 50.54 28.26
N ASP A 32 4.74 50.47 29.05
CA ASP A 32 3.59 49.63 28.72
C ASP A 32 2.46 50.42 28.04
N ARG A 33 1.86 49.82 26.99
CA ARG A 33 0.57 50.24 26.43
C ARG A 33 -0.49 49.23 26.81
N ARG A 34 -1.62 49.70 27.39
CA ARG A 34 -2.82 48.89 27.61
C ARG A 34 -3.98 49.47 26.82
N LYS A 35 -4.77 48.61 26.19
CA LYS A 35 -6.00 48.97 25.49
C LYS A 35 -7.10 48.00 25.94
N THR A 36 -8.24 48.54 26.31
CA THR A 36 -9.44 47.77 26.62
C THR A 36 -10.58 48.38 25.84
N VAL A 37 -11.34 47.53 25.16
CA VAL A 37 -12.53 47.90 24.39
C VAL A 37 -13.64 46.97 24.87
N ASP A 38 -14.69 47.51 25.49
CA ASP A 38 -15.70 46.69 26.17
C ASP A 38 -16.69 46.02 25.21
N ARG A 39 -16.83 46.54 23.99
CA ARG A 39 -17.75 46.03 22.98
C ARG A 39 -17.03 45.57 21.72
N ASP A 40 -16.82 46.47 20.77
CA ASP A 40 -16.32 46.14 19.43
C ASP A 40 -15.17 47.06 19.03
N GLU A 41 -14.16 46.50 18.35
CA GLU A 41 -13.09 47.24 17.70
C GLU A 41 -13.08 46.90 16.20
N THR A 42 -13.00 47.94 15.36
CA THR A 42 -12.78 47.83 13.92
C THR A 42 -11.49 48.54 13.57
N ASN A 43 -10.62 47.88 12.82
CA ASN A 43 -9.41 48.47 12.27
C ASN A 43 -9.39 48.26 10.75
N VAL A 44 -9.23 49.35 9.99
CA VAL A 44 -9.15 49.32 8.53
C VAL A 44 -7.83 49.94 8.13
N ILE A 45 -6.97 49.14 7.51
CA ILE A 45 -5.71 49.59 6.92
C ILE A 45 -5.89 49.49 5.41
N HIS A 46 -5.82 50.61 4.70
CA HIS A 46 -6.08 50.65 3.25
C HIS A 46 -4.93 50.12 2.38
N ARG A 47 -3.71 50.09 2.94
CA ARG A 47 -2.50 49.61 2.26
C ARG A 47 -1.87 48.52 3.11
N ASP A 48 -0.61 48.69 3.48
CA ASP A 48 0.17 47.65 4.11
C ASP A 48 0.15 47.77 5.64
N ARG A 49 0.19 46.61 6.32
CA ARG A 49 0.42 46.51 7.76
C ARG A 49 1.64 45.65 8.01
N THR A 50 2.58 46.16 8.80
CA THR A 50 3.72 45.39 9.33
C THR A 50 3.60 45.34 10.85
N GLU A 51 3.77 44.14 11.42
CA GLU A 51 3.76 43.91 12.86
C GLU A 51 4.99 43.12 13.24
N THR A 52 5.67 43.56 14.30
CA THR A 52 6.86 42.89 14.85
C THR A 52 6.66 42.70 16.34
N VAL A 53 6.80 41.46 16.81
CA VAL A 53 6.84 41.11 18.22
C VAL A 53 8.19 40.45 18.50
N ASP A 54 9.07 41.14 19.24
CA ASP A 54 10.47 40.67 19.43
C ASP A 54 10.60 39.45 20.33
N ARG A 55 9.60 39.21 21.20
CA ARG A 55 9.58 38.09 22.15
C ARG A 55 8.39 37.19 21.87
N ASP A 56 7.44 37.14 22.81
CA ASP A 56 6.35 36.19 22.79
C ASP A 56 5.03 36.89 22.47
N GLU A 57 4.25 36.25 21.60
CA GLU A 57 2.87 36.62 21.32
C GLU A 57 1.92 35.55 21.85
N LYS A 58 0.86 35.97 22.56
CA LYS A 58 -0.25 35.09 22.95
C LYS A 58 -1.56 35.68 22.46
N ILE A 59 -2.20 34.99 21.53
CA ILE A 59 -3.55 35.30 21.07
C ILE A 59 -4.54 34.33 21.72
N THR A 60 -5.68 34.83 22.18
CA THR A 60 -6.80 34.00 22.65
C THR A 60 -8.08 34.52 22.04
N VAL A 61 -8.74 33.68 21.25
CA VAL A 61 -10.05 33.94 20.66
C VAL A 61 -11.05 33.00 21.32
N HIS A 62 -12.00 33.55 22.07
CA HIS A 62 -13.02 32.74 22.76
C HIS A 62 -14.16 32.31 21.85
N GLY A 63 -14.45 33.11 20.82
CA GLY A 63 -15.44 32.82 19.79
C GLY A 63 -14.81 32.20 18.54
N TRP A 64 -15.28 32.64 17.38
CA TRP A 64 -14.82 32.17 16.08
C TRP A 64 -13.74 33.11 15.52
N ARG A 65 -12.77 32.55 14.80
CA ARG A 65 -11.86 33.28 13.91
C ARG A 65 -12.14 32.86 12.48
N THR A 66 -12.36 33.83 11.60
CA THR A 66 -12.41 33.65 10.15
C THR A 66 -11.28 34.46 9.55
N GLU A 67 -10.55 33.88 8.62
CA GLU A 67 -9.44 34.49 7.93
C GLU A 67 -9.59 34.23 6.43
N GLU A 68 -9.43 35.27 5.64
CA GLU A 68 -9.54 35.24 4.19
C GLU A 68 -8.34 36.02 3.63
N VAL A 69 -7.59 35.36 2.77
CA VAL A 69 -6.42 35.92 2.08
C VAL A 69 -6.68 35.71 0.58
N ASP A 70 -6.94 36.80 -0.14
CA ASP A 70 -7.22 36.73 -1.58
C ASP A 70 -5.97 36.39 -2.41
N GLY A 71 -4.80 36.75 -1.88
CA GLY A 71 -3.49 36.47 -2.46
C GLY A 71 -2.82 35.23 -1.84
N ASP A 72 -1.50 35.18 -1.97
CA ASP A 72 -0.70 34.08 -1.44
C ASP A 72 -0.45 34.24 0.07
N GLU A 73 -0.53 33.13 0.81
CA GLU A 73 -0.12 33.04 2.21
C GLU A 73 1.20 32.26 2.33
N THR A 74 2.17 32.80 3.08
CA THR A 74 3.41 32.10 3.42
C THR A 74 3.60 32.07 4.93
N ILE A 75 3.74 30.87 5.48
CA ILE A 75 3.99 30.66 6.90
C ILE A 75 5.33 29.95 7.06
N THR A 76 6.25 30.54 7.84
CA THR A 76 7.54 29.93 8.19
C THR A 76 7.62 29.74 9.69
N ILE A 77 7.86 28.50 10.13
CA ILE A 77 8.15 28.16 11.53
C ILE A 77 9.56 27.58 11.57
N HIS A 78 10.50 28.24 12.26
CA HIS A 78 11.90 27.80 12.31
C HIS A 78 12.14 26.62 13.24
N SER A 79 11.27 26.41 14.22
CA SER A 79 11.35 25.30 15.18
C SER A 79 10.16 24.38 15.00
N ASN A 80 9.35 24.15 16.04
CA ASN A 80 8.29 23.17 16.03
C ASN A 80 6.90 23.82 15.89
N ARG A 81 5.98 23.12 15.20
CA ARG A 81 4.53 23.39 15.21
C ARG A 81 3.82 22.21 15.87
N THR A 82 2.85 22.50 16.74
CA THR A 82 1.91 21.51 17.27
C THR A 82 0.51 22.01 17.03
N GLU A 83 -0.33 21.18 16.45
CA GLU A 83 -1.71 21.51 16.09
C GLU A 83 -2.65 20.45 16.64
N ARG A 84 -3.80 20.91 17.16
CA ARG A 84 -4.84 20.04 17.72
C ARG A 84 -6.19 20.58 17.32
N VAL A 85 -6.99 19.72 16.70
CA VAL A 85 -8.40 19.96 16.40
C VAL A 85 -9.21 18.91 17.16
N ASP A 86 -10.05 19.35 18.11
CA ASP A 86 -10.82 18.42 18.96
C ASP A 86 -12.00 17.77 18.23
N HIS A 87 -12.48 18.41 17.16
CA HIS A 87 -13.58 17.93 16.34
C HIS A 87 -13.11 17.58 14.92
N ASN A 88 -13.60 18.28 13.91
CA ASN A 88 -13.36 17.94 12.51
C ASN A 88 -12.46 18.97 11.84
N GLU A 89 -11.56 18.48 10.98
CA GLU A 89 -10.75 19.27 10.07
C GLU A 89 -11.13 18.91 8.63
N LYS A 90 -11.27 19.93 7.76
CA LYS A 90 -11.48 19.75 6.32
C LYS A 90 -10.47 20.60 5.57
N ILE A 91 -9.65 19.94 4.74
CA ILE A 91 -8.70 20.59 3.85
C ILE A 91 -9.16 20.36 2.41
N SER A 92 -9.20 21.42 1.60
CA SER A 92 -9.51 21.36 0.17
C SER A 92 -8.44 22.11 -0.60
N ILE A 93 -7.81 21.45 -1.57
CA ILE A 93 -6.80 22.03 -2.47
C ILE A 93 -7.38 22.00 -3.88
N GLY A 94 -7.43 23.14 -4.56
CA GLY A 94 -8.00 23.26 -5.90
C GLY A 94 -7.12 22.62 -6.99
N ASP A 95 -5.81 22.81 -6.88
CA ASP A 95 -4.83 22.33 -7.85
C ASP A 95 -3.98 21.17 -7.28
N ASN A 96 -2.78 21.46 -6.76
CA ASN A 96 -1.79 20.45 -6.39
C ASN A 96 -1.34 20.59 -4.92
N ARG A 97 -1.04 19.46 -4.29
CA ARG A 97 -0.36 19.38 -2.98
C ARG A 97 0.97 18.64 -3.14
N THR A 98 2.04 19.25 -2.67
CA THR A 98 3.37 18.63 -2.52
C THR A 98 3.74 18.62 -1.04
N GLU A 99 4.24 17.50 -0.56
CA GLU A 99 4.66 17.32 0.83
C GLU A 99 6.04 16.65 0.84
N ASP A 100 6.97 17.24 1.59
CA ASP A 100 8.33 16.74 1.74
C ASP A 100 8.66 16.61 3.24
N VAL A 101 9.13 15.43 3.64
CA VAL A 101 9.40 15.07 5.03
C VAL A 101 10.83 14.54 5.11
N GLY A 102 11.74 15.34 5.67
CA GLY A 102 13.17 15.04 5.62
C GLY A 102 13.66 13.86 6.49
N ILE A 103 12.84 13.37 7.43
CA ILE A 103 13.22 12.26 8.32
C ILE A 103 12.17 11.14 8.32
N ASN A 104 11.06 11.31 9.05
CA ASN A 104 10.05 10.26 9.22
C ASN A 104 8.63 10.85 9.24
N GLU A 105 7.68 10.11 8.65
CA GLU A 105 6.25 10.35 8.77
C GLU A 105 5.59 9.20 9.55
N THR A 106 4.63 9.49 10.42
CA THR A 106 3.83 8.47 11.10
C THR A 106 2.37 8.89 11.10
N VAL A 107 1.51 8.03 10.55
CA VAL A 107 0.07 8.27 10.44
C VAL A 107 -0.67 7.19 11.21
N SER A 108 -1.53 7.58 12.15
CA SER A 108 -2.40 6.68 12.91
C SER A 108 -3.87 7.04 12.67
N ILE A 109 -4.67 6.04 12.30
CA ILE A 109 -6.10 6.19 12.04
C ILE A 109 -6.87 5.30 13.02
N GLY A 110 -7.67 5.90 13.90
CA GLY A 110 -8.38 5.17 14.96
C GLY A 110 -9.59 4.36 14.48
N LYS A 111 -10.12 4.63 13.28
CA LYS A 111 -11.25 3.89 12.68
C LYS A 111 -10.92 3.44 11.25
N ASN A 112 -11.30 4.23 10.25
CA ASN A 112 -11.22 3.84 8.84
C ASN A 112 -10.45 4.86 8.01
N ARG A 113 -9.66 4.39 7.04
CA ARG A 113 -9.04 5.19 5.98
C ARG A 113 -9.63 4.77 4.63
N SER A 114 -10.11 5.74 3.86
CA SER A 114 -10.51 5.55 2.46
C SER A 114 -9.60 6.38 1.56
N LYS A 115 -9.14 5.79 0.45
CA LYS A 115 -8.27 6.47 -0.53
C LYS A 115 -8.85 6.22 -1.93
N THR A 116 -9.07 7.29 -2.68
CA THR A 116 -9.58 7.24 -4.05
C THR A 116 -8.65 8.03 -4.95
N ILE A 117 -8.23 7.41 -6.06
CA ILE A 117 -7.29 7.99 -7.01
C ILE A 117 -7.97 8.02 -8.38
N GLY A 118 -8.04 9.20 -8.99
CA GLY A 118 -8.77 9.38 -10.25
C GLY A 118 -8.04 8.85 -11.49
N LYS A 119 -6.70 8.74 -11.45
CA LYS A 119 -5.88 8.28 -12.59
C LYS A 119 -4.89 7.18 -12.20
N SER A 120 -3.82 7.52 -11.49
CA SER A 120 -2.71 6.60 -11.21
C SER A 120 -2.08 6.86 -9.86
N GLU A 121 -1.61 5.79 -9.22
CA GLU A 121 -0.80 5.82 -8.00
C GLU A 121 0.52 5.08 -8.26
N LYS A 122 1.63 5.62 -7.74
CA LYS A 122 2.94 5.00 -7.76
C LYS A 122 3.55 5.11 -6.37
N ASP A 123 3.90 3.95 -5.81
CA ASP A 123 4.72 3.87 -4.60
C ASP A 123 6.13 3.44 -5.00
N ASP A 124 7.14 4.16 -4.49
CA ASP A 124 8.56 3.84 -4.68
C ASP A 124 9.20 3.64 -3.30
N ILE A 125 9.60 2.40 -2.99
CA ILE A 125 10.10 2.01 -1.67
C ILE A 125 11.56 1.60 -1.82
N GLY A 126 12.47 2.39 -1.23
CA GLY A 126 13.92 2.17 -1.34
C GLY A 126 14.48 1.02 -0.49
N SER A 127 13.69 0.43 0.43
CA SER A 127 14.12 -0.68 1.26
C SER A 127 13.01 -1.72 1.44
N ASN A 128 12.31 -1.73 2.57
CA ASN A 128 11.36 -2.79 2.90
C ASN A 128 9.92 -2.26 2.88
N TRP A 129 9.02 -3.00 2.23
CA TRP A 129 7.58 -2.77 2.30
C TRP A 129 6.88 -3.93 2.98
N THR A 130 6.28 -3.68 4.15
CA THR A 130 5.55 -4.69 4.94
C THR A 130 4.07 -4.34 5.00
N ILE A 131 3.22 -5.33 4.74
CA ILE A 131 1.76 -5.20 4.85
C ILE A 131 1.26 -6.31 5.77
N GLN A 132 0.63 -5.93 6.89
CA GLN A 132 -0.04 -6.86 7.80
C GLN A 132 -1.55 -6.59 7.78
N VAL A 133 -2.34 -7.64 7.59
CA VAL A 133 -3.80 -7.55 7.51
C VAL A 133 -4.40 -8.46 8.59
N GLY A 134 -5.26 -7.91 9.43
CA GLY A 134 -5.82 -8.64 10.59
C GLY A 134 -6.95 -9.61 10.26
N GLN A 135 -7.69 -9.38 9.17
CA GLN A 135 -8.83 -10.21 8.77
C GLN A 135 -8.75 -10.66 7.30
N MET A 136 -9.12 -9.77 6.37
CA MET A 136 -9.24 -10.10 4.95
C MET A 136 -8.57 -9.02 4.09
N LYS A 137 -7.86 -9.46 3.05
CA LYS A 137 -7.35 -8.60 1.97
C LYS A 137 -8.02 -9.01 0.66
N THR A 138 -8.63 -8.06 -0.03
CA THR A 138 -9.20 -8.26 -1.37
C THR A 138 -8.50 -7.34 -2.35
N GLU A 139 -8.01 -7.89 -3.45
CA GLU A 139 -7.38 -7.15 -4.55
C GLU A 139 -8.10 -7.51 -5.86
N THR A 140 -8.70 -6.50 -6.49
CA THR A 140 -9.38 -6.66 -7.78
C THR A 140 -8.64 -5.82 -8.81
N VAL A 141 -8.20 -6.45 -9.90
CA VAL A 141 -7.48 -5.79 -10.99
C VAL A 141 -8.32 -5.90 -12.27
N GLY A 142 -8.62 -4.76 -12.88
CA GLY A 142 -9.56 -4.70 -14.01
C GLY A 142 -8.99 -5.17 -15.35
N MET A 143 -7.68 -5.02 -15.58
CA MET A 143 -7.04 -5.40 -16.86
C MET A 143 -5.85 -6.34 -16.67
N VAL A 144 -4.75 -5.86 -16.11
CA VAL A 144 -3.48 -6.61 -16.05
C VAL A 144 -2.85 -6.48 -14.67
N ALA A 145 -2.46 -7.61 -14.10
CA ALA A 145 -1.59 -7.70 -12.93
C ALA A 145 -0.29 -8.39 -13.33
N MET A 146 0.86 -7.74 -13.11
CA MET A 146 2.18 -8.30 -13.35
C MET A 146 3.01 -8.24 -12.07
N GLN A 147 3.75 -9.31 -11.77
CA GLN A 147 4.66 -9.33 -10.64
C GLN A 147 6.01 -9.89 -11.06
N ASN A 148 7.02 -9.03 -11.05
CA ASN A 148 8.41 -9.41 -11.25
C ASN A 148 9.10 -9.50 -9.89
N VAL A 149 9.78 -10.61 -9.62
CA VAL A 149 10.47 -10.84 -8.34
C VAL A 149 11.93 -11.15 -8.62
N GLY A 150 12.83 -10.40 -7.96
CA GLY A 150 14.27 -10.47 -8.26
C GLY A 150 14.96 -11.74 -7.73
N MET A 151 14.71 -12.11 -6.46
CA MET A 151 15.45 -13.20 -5.79
C MET A 151 14.56 -14.42 -5.52
N ALA A 152 13.50 -14.25 -4.72
CA ALA A 152 12.64 -15.37 -4.32
C ALA A 152 11.22 -14.89 -4.00
N LYS A 153 10.25 -15.76 -4.30
CA LYS A 153 8.83 -15.60 -3.90
C LYS A 153 8.40 -16.85 -3.14
N MET A 154 7.82 -16.66 -1.95
CA MET A 154 7.24 -17.74 -1.15
C MET A 154 5.77 -17.45 -0.88
N MET A 155 4.93 -18.48 -0.91
CA MET A 155 3.50 -18.39 -0.58
C MET A 155 3.14 -19.52 0.38
N ASN A 156 2.74 -19.17 1.60
CA ASN A 156 2.26 -20.12 2.60
C ASN A 156 0.77 -19.90 2.81
N ILE A 157 -0.04 -20.96 2.68
CA ILE A 157 -1.50 -20.90 2.80
C ILE A 157 -1.95 -21.81 3.94
N GLY A 158 -2.78 -21.28 4.85
CA GLY A 158 -3.19 -22.01 6.05
C GLY A 158 -4.31 -23.04 5.85
N VAL A 159 -5.29 -22.75 4.98
CA VAL A 159 -6.51 -23.58 4.84
C VAL A 159 -6.72 -24.06 3.41
N ALA A 160 -6.96 -23.14 2.48
CA ALA A 160 -7.30 -23.49 1.10
C ALA A 160 -6.73 -22.48 0.11
N TYR A 161 -6.31 -22.98 -1.06
CA TYR A 161 -5.83 -22.19 -2.19
C TYR A 161 -6.49 -22.68 -3.47
N SER A 162 -7.09 -21.76 -4.23
CA SER A 162 -7.77 -22.06 -5.49
C SER A 162 -7.33 -21.08 -6.56
N VAL A 163 -7.05 -21.59 -7.76
CA VAL A 163 -6.67 -20.78 -8.92
C VAL A 163 -7.59 -21.16 -10.09
N ASN A 164 -8.40 -20.22 -10.53
CA ASN A 164 -9.27 -20.38 -11.70
C ASN A 164 -8.72 -19.49 -12.82
N VAL A 165 -8.37 -20.08 -13.96
CA VAL A 165 -7.79 -19.37 -15.11
C VAL A 165 -8.75 -19.50 -16.29
N GLY A 166 -9.16 -18.36 -16.86
CA GLY A 166 -10.21 -18.33 -17.88
C GLY A 166 -9.78 -18.79 -19.27
N MET A 167 -8.51 -18.57 -19.65
CA MET A 167 -8.01 -18.88 -21.00
C MET A 167 -6.82 -19.83 -20.97
N LEU A 168 -5.67 -19.36 -20.48
CA LEU A 168 -4.42 -20.09 -20.57
C LEU A 168 -3.60 -19.90 -19.30
N ARG A 169 -3.05 -21.01 -18.80
CA ARG A 169 -2.04 -21.04 -17.73
C ARG A 169 -0.77 -21.68 -18.29
N ASN A 170 0.37 -21.01 -18.10
CA ASN A 170 1.68 -21.52 -18.50
C ASN A 170 2.65 -21.41 -17.31
N ASP A 171 3.29 -22.52 -16.95
CA ASP A 171 4.25 -22.60 -15.87
C ASP A 171 5.62 -23.02 -16.46
N LEU A 172 6.57 -22.08 -16.52
CA LEU A 172 7.94 -22.33 -16.98
C LEU A 172 8.90 -22.31 -15.78
N VAL A 173 9.63 -23.41 -15.57
CA VAL A 173 10.58 -23.57 -14.47
C VAL A 173 11.97 -23.82 -15.04
N GLY A 174 12.95 -22.97 -14.69
CA GLY A 174 14.30 -23.04 -15.26
C GLY A 174 15.20 -24.13 -14.68
N MET A 175 14.85 -24.69 -13.53
CA MET A 175 15.59 -25.77 -12.87
C MET A 175 14.62 -26.86 -12.43
N ASN A 176 14.55 -27.15 -11.13
CA ASN A 176 13.72 -28.23 -10.60
C ASN A 176 12.31 -27.76 -10.26
N TRP A 177 11.30 -28.56 -10.64
CA TRP A 177 9.94 -28.44 -10.15
C TRP A 177 9.60 -29.64 -9.27
N SER A 178 9.38 -29.40 -7.97
CA SER A 178 9.02 -30.45 -7.01
C SER A 178 7.58 -30.26 -6.54
N ARG A 179 6.81 -31.36 -6.52
CA ARG A 179 5.42 -31.39 -6.04
C ARG A 179 5.26 -32.55 -5.08
N SER A 180 4.77 -32.26 -3.87
CA SER A 180 4.40 -33.26 -2.88
C SER A 180 2.95 -33.02 -2.44
N VAL A 181 2.14 -34.07 -2.44
CA VAL A 181 0.73 -34.03 -2.06
C VAL A 181 0.53 -35.01 -0.91
N GLY A 182 -0.01 -34.53 0.21
CA GLY A 182 -0.12 -35.34 1.44
C GLY A 182 -1.30 -36.32 1.47
N LYS A 183 -2.29 -36.15 0.58
CA LYS A 183 -3.45 -37.03 0.43
C LYS A 183 -3.67 -37.35 -1.04
N ASP A 184 -4.79 -36.93 -1.60
CA ASP A 184 -5.19 -37.28 -2.95
C ASP A 184 -4.75 -36.22 -3.96
N ASP A 185 -4.28 -36.69 -5.12
CA ASP A 185 -4.00 -35.86 -6.29
C ASP A 185 -4.89 -36.30 -7.45
N SER A 186 -5.72 -35.39 -7.95
CA SER A 186 -6.68 -35.66 -9.02
C SER A 186 -6.43 -34.73 -10.19
N LEU A 187 -6.21 -35.32 -11.37
CA LEU A 187 -6.04 -34.60 -12.62
C LEU A 187 -7.13 -35.03 -13.60
N ASN A 188 -7.95 -34.07 -14.02
CA ASN A 188 -8.92 -34.24 -15.11
C ASN A 188 -8.52 -33.33 -16.27
N VAL A 189 -8.37 -33.91 -17.46
CA VAL A 189 -7.99 -33.19 -18.68
C VAL A 189 -9.11 -33.38 -19.69
N GLY A 190 -9.74 -32.28 -20.10
CA GLY A 190 -10.86 -32.33 -21.05
C GLY A 190 -10.45 -32.58 -22.50
N GLY A 191 -9.18 -32.31 -22.83
CA GLY A 191 -8.57 -32.62 -24.12
C GLY A 191 -7.40 -33.59 -23.96
N ASP A 192 -6.36 -33.42 -24.76
CA ASP A 192 -5.20 -34.31 -24.74
C ASP A 192 -4.19 -33.94 -23.65
N ARG A 193 -3.54 -34.97 -23.09
CA ARG A 193 -2.39 -34.82 -22.20
C ARG A 193 -1.14 -35.37 -22.89
N THR A 194 -0.17 -34.49 -23.14
CA THR A 194 1.15 -34.87 -23.66
C THR A 194 2.21 -34.70 -22.58
N ALA A 195 3.10 -35.67 -22.45
CA ALA A 195 4.27 -35.61 -21.58
C ALA A 195 5.50 -36.07 -22.37
N GLN A 196 6.53 -35.23 -22.41
CA GLN A 196 7.80 -35.55 -23.06
C GLN A 196 8.91 -35.45 -22.01
N VAL A 197 9.65 -36.54 -21.80
CA VAL A 197 10.74 -36.63 -20.84
C VAL A 197 11.99 -37.03 -21.61
N SER A 198 13.01 -36.16 -21.61
CA SER A 198 14.28 -36.43 -22.29
C SER A 198 15.23 -37.30 -21.48
N GLY A 199 15.07 -37.30 -20.15
CA GLY A 199 15.77 -38.19 -19.22
C GLY A 199 14.95 -39.45 -18.91
N GLY A 200 15.17 -40.02 -17.73
CA GLY A 200 14.37 -41.15 -17.24
C GLY A 200 13.04 -40.70 -16.66
N ASP A 201 11.98 -41.46 -16.92
CA ASP A 201 10.70 -41.38 -16.21
C ASP A 201 10.54 -42.64 -15.34
N THR A 202 10.02 -42.50 -14.13
CA THR A 202 9.84 -43.61 -13.19
C THR A 202 8.54 -43.46 -12.44
N LEU A 203 7.69 -44.49 -12.52
CA LEU A 203 6.42 -44.57 -11.83
C LEU A 203 6.44 -45.69 -10.79
N GLN A 204 6.29 -45.33 -9.52
CA GLN A 204 6.15 -46.29 -8.43
C GLN A 204 4.75 -46.16 -7.81
N VAL A 205 4.01 -47.26 -7.78
CA VAL A 205 2.65 -47.32 -7.22
C VAL A 205 2.61 -48.40 -6.15
N GLY A 206 2.30 -48.02 -4.91
CA GLY A 206 2.33 -48.96 -3.77
C GLY A 206 1.15 -49.94 -3.70
N LYS A 207 0.11 -49.74 -4.53
CA LYS A 207 -1.06 -50.61 -4.62
C LYS A 207 -1.33 -50.96 -6.09
N ALA A 208 -2.52 -50.69 -6.60
CA ALA A 208 -2.88 -50.99 -7.98
C ALA A 208 -2.56 -49.82 -8.92
N LEU A 209 -1.93 -50.13 -10.05
CA LEU A 209 -1.86 -49.27 -11.22
C LEU A 209 -2.88 -49.78 -12.25
N ALA A 210 -3.86 -48.97 -12.62
CA ALA A 210 -4.86 -49.29 -13.62
C ALA A 210 -4.66 -48.41 -14.87
N VAL A 211 -4.55 -49.03 -16.03
CA VAL A 211 -4.48 -48.35 -17.34
C VAL A 211 -5.63 -48.85 -18.19
N LYS A 212 -6.52 -47.94 -18.60
CA LYS A 212 -7.66 -48.25 -19.46
C LYS A 212 -7.64 -47.27 -20.64
N ALA A 213 -7.50 -47.82 -21.83
CA ALA A 213 -7.52 -47.08 -23.08
C ALA A 213 -8.13 -47.97 -24.18
N GLN A 214 -8.56 -47.36 -25.29
CA GLN A 214 -8.97 -48.14 -26.47
C GLN A 214 -7.77 -48.86 -27.09
N GLN A 215 -6.58 -48.23 -27.05
CA GLN A 215 -5.32 -48.78 -27.50
C GLN A 215 -4.21 -48.39 -26.52
N ILE A 216 -3.30 -49.33 -26.26
CA ILE A 216 -2.06 -49.10 -25.51
C ILE A 216 -0.90 -49.51 -26.44
N THR A 217 0.00 -48.57 -26.71
CA THR A 217 1.22 -48.81 -27.49
C THR A 217 2.42 -48.59 -26.58
N LEU A 218 3.31 -49.58 -26.53
CA LEU A 218 4.61 -49.50 -25.87
C LEU A 218 5.67 -49.73 -26.94
N GLU A 219 6.56 -48.76 -27.11
CA GLU A 219 7.64 -48.79 -28.08
C GLU A 219 8.95 -48.48 -27.33
N ALA A 220 9.97 -49.28 -27.60
CA ALA A 220 11.31 -49.07 -27.08
C ALA A 220 12.34 -49.54 -28.11
N ASP A 221 13.42 -48.78 -28.26
CA ASP A 221 14.47 -49.09 -29.25
C ASP A 221 15.28 -50.35 -28.88
N GLN A 222 15.42 -50.62 -27.58
CA GLN A 222 16.30 -51.68 -27.06
C GLN A 222 15.54 -52.87 -26.49
N GLU A 223 14.65 -52.63 -25.53
CA GLU A 223 14.00 -53.72 -24.79
C GLU A 223 12.68 -53.26 -24.16
N ILE A 224 11.67 -54.13 -24.18
CA ILE A 224 10.47 -54.03 -23.35
C ILE A 224 10.43 -55.24 -22.43
N THR A 225 10.39 -55.00 -21.11
CA THR A 225 10.31 -56.07 -20.10
C THR A 225 9.08 -55.91 -19.22
N LEU A 226 8.24 -56.94 -19.21
CA LEU A 226 7.06 -57.07 -18.36
C LEU A 226 7.34 -58.15 -17.32
N ARG A 227 7.38 -57.78 -16.05
CA ARG A 227 7.71 -58.71 -14.95
C ARG A 227 6.58 -58.78 -13.94
N CYS A 228 6.21 -60.00 -13.57
CA CYS A 228 5.27 -60.30 -12.48
C CYS A 228 5.89 -61.36 -11.57
N GLY A 229 6.49 -60.92 -10.44
CA GLY A 229 7.24 -61.81 -9.55
C GLY A 229 8.43 -62.47 -10.25
N ALA A 230 8.39 -63.80 -10.38
CA ALA A 230 9.40 -64.60 -11.09
C ALA A 230 9.13 -64.73 -12.60
N SER A 231 7.92 -64.44 -13.06
CA SER A 231 7.56 -64.54 -14.49
C SER A 231 7.96 -63.28 -15.25
N THR A 232 8.50 -63.46 -16.46
CA THR A 232 8.96 -62.36 -17.32
C THR A 232 8.56 -62.58 -18.77
N VAL A 233 8.08 -61.52 -19.42
CA VAL A 233 7.99 -61.41 -20.88
C VAL A 233 8.94 -60.31 -21.31
N ARG A 234 9.92 -60.64 -22.13
CA ARG A 234 10.98 -59.73 -22.59
C ARG A 234 11.00 -59.69 -24.10
N LEU A 235 10.91 -58.49 -24.67
CA LEU A 235 10.93 -58.26 -26.11
C LEU A 235 12.19 -57.46 -26.44
N THR A 236 12.95 -57.96 -27.40
CA THR A 236 14.09 -57.28 -28.01
C THR A 236 13.89 -57.24 -29.53
N PRO A 237 14.63 -56.41 -30.29
CA PRO A 237 14.55 -56.41 -31.75
C PRO A 237 14.80 -57.77 -32.41
N ALA A 238 15.50 -58.69 -31.73
CA ALA A 238 15.89 -59.99 -32.28
C ALA A 238 15.04 -61.17 -31.78
N LEU A 239 14.41 -61.08 -30.61
CA LEU A 239 13.78 -62.20 -29.93
C LEU A 239 12.69 -61.76 -28.94
N ILE A 240 11.65 -62.58 -28.83
CA ILE A 240 10.67 -62.54 -27.74
C ILE A 240 10.97 -63.72 -26.80
N GLU A 241 11.27 -63.42 -25.54
CA GLU A 241 11.53 -64.39 -24.47
C GLU A 241 10.35 -64.41 -23.49
N VAL A 242 9.82 -65.60 -23.21
CA VAL A 242 8.84 -65.84 -22.15
C VAL A 242 9.48 -66.80 -21.16
N LEU A 243 9.66 -66.34 -19.91
CA LEU A 243 10.31 -67.09 -18.84
C LEU A 243 9.33 -67.25 -17.67
N SER A 244 8.86 -68.47 -17.42
CA SER A 244 8.14 -68.81 -16.19
C SER A 244 8.36 -70.27 -15.77
N THR A 245 7.86 -70.64 -14.58
CA THR A 245 7.90 -72.03 -14.10
C THR A 245 6.97 -72.97 -14.89
N LEU A 246 5.96 -72.42 -15.57
CA LEU A 246 4.97 -73.17 -16.34
C LEU A 246 4.44 -72.28 -17.46
N ASP A 247 5.01 -72.41 -18.66
CA ASP A 247 4.57 -71.69 -19.84
C ASP A 247 3.52 -72.49 -20.61
N LYS A 248 2.28 -72.00 -20.63
CA LYS A 248 1.21 -72.51 -21.50
C LYS A 248 1.00 -71.54 -22.65
N LEU A 249 1.78 -71.72 -23.71
CA LEU A 249 1.62 -71.00 -24.96
C LEU A 249 0.72 -71.84 -25.87
N ASN A 250 -0.51 -71.39 -26.09
CA ASN A 250 -1.34 -71.95 -27.15
C ASN A 250 -0.85 -71.37 -28.48
N CYS A 251 0.05 -72.10 -29.13
CA CYS A 251 0.41 -71.90 -30.53
C CYS A 251 -0.67 -72.43 -31.47
#